data_AF-A0A9X1ACK6-F1
#
_entry.id   AF-A0A9X1ACK6-F1
#
_cell.length_a   1.000
_cell.length_b   1.000
_cell.length_c   1.000
_cell.angle_alpha   90.00
_cell.angle_beta   90.00
_cell.angle_gamma   90.00
#
_symmetry.space_group_name_H-M   'P 1'
#
loop_
_entity.id
_entity.type
_entity.pdbx_description
1 polymer ?
#
loop_
_entity_poly.entity_id
_entity_poly.type
_entity_poly.pdbx_seq_one_letter_code
_entity_poly.pdbx_strand_id
1 'polypeptide(L)' 'MSGVAWAASVDGVVKEYIKETKVITLEDGKSFTVPPDVAIPPEVAVGAKVSISTADDDATKVTGVTLSP' A
#
# COMPACT_ATOMS: atom_id res chain seq x y z
N MET A 1 4.50 -22.34 18.84
CA MET A 1 5.49 -21.47 18.18
C MET A 1 4.72 -20.33 17.55
N SER A 2 4.93 -19.12 18.05
CA SER A 2 4.23 -17.91 17.64
C SER A 2 4.43 -17.66 16.15
N GLY A 3 3.36 -17.72 15.37
CA GLY A 3 3.35 -17.20 14.01
C GLY A 3 3.46 -15.69 14.08
N VAL A 4 4.68 -15.19 13.98
CA VAL A 4 4.91 -13.78 13.71
C VAL A 4 4.55 -13.60 12.24
N ALA A 5 3.35 -13.07 11.97
CA ALA A 5 3.04 -12.53 10.65
C ALA A 5 3.95 -11.31 10.50
N TRP A 6 5.03 -11.43 9.72
CA TRP A 6 5.90 -10.32 9.37
C TRP A 6 5.20 -9.52 8.27
N ALA A 7 4.21 -8.71 8.66
CA ALA A 7 3.56 -7.78 7.76
C ALA A 7 4.64 -7.05 6.94
N ALA A 8 4.67 -7.31 5.63
CA ALA A 8 5.65 -6.71 4.76
C ALA A 8 5.19 -5.29 4.48
N SER A 9 5.89 -4.32 5.06
CA SER A 9 5.67 -2.90 4.79
C SER A 9 6.57 -2.45 3.64
N VAL A 10 5.96 -1.93 2.58
CA VAL A 10 6.64 -1.31 1.44
C VAL A 10 6.47 0.19 1.52
N ASP A 11 7.58 0.89 1.72
CA ASP A 11 7.63 2.34 1.63
C ASP A 11 7.93 2.76 0.19
N GLY A 12 7.18 3.72 -0.34
CA GLY A 12 7.48 4.27 -1.65
C GLY A 12 6.71 5.53 -1.95
N VAL A 13 7.14 6.20 -3.01
CA VAL A 13 6.46 7.37 -3.57
C VAL A 13 5.41 6.88 -4.54
N VAL A 14 4.19 7.38 -4.43
CA VAL A 14 3.11 7.07 -5.36
C VAL A 14 3.42 7.70 -6.71
N LYS A 15 3.60 6.86 -7.72
CA LYS A 15 3.74 7.29 -9.12
C LYS A 15 2.39 7.53 -9.77
N GLU A 16 1.41 6.69 -9.46
CA GLU A 16 0.09 6.75 -10.03
C GLU A 16 -0.94 6.21 -9.03
N TYR A 17 -2.10 6.85 -8.94
CA TYR A 17 -3.17 6.39 -8.08
C TYR A 17 -4.51 6.40 -8.82
N ILE A 18 -5.04 5.20 -9.07
CA ILE A 18 -6.33 4.99 -9.73
C ILE A 18 -7.40 4.84 -8.65
N LYS A 19 -8.17 5.90 -8.41
CA LYS A 19 -9.23 5.92 -7.38
C LYS A 19 -10.37 4.94 -7.66
N GLU A 20 -10.66 4.67 -8.94
CA GLU A 20 -11.75 3.75 -9.33
C GLU A 20 -11.48 2.32 -8.89
N THR A 21 -10.26 1.83 -9.09
CA THR A 21 -9.84 0.47 -8.73
C THR A 21 -9.06 0.43 -7.42
N LYS A 22 -8.83 1.58 -6.78
CA LYS A 22 -7.97 1.77 -5.61
C LYS A 22 -6.58 1.16 -5.80
N VAL A 23 -6.04 1.25 -7.02
CA VAL A 23 -4.70 0.76 -7.35
C VAL A 23 -3.69 1.87 -7.14
N ILE A 24 -2.69 1.61 -6.31
CA ILE A 24 -1.56 2.49 -6.05
C ILE A 24 -0.35 1.91 -6.77
N THR A 25 0.20 2.65 -7.72
CA THR A 25 1.47 2.33 -8.36
C THR A 25 2.55 3.17 -7.71
N LEU A 26 3.59 2.53 -7.20
CA LEU A 26 4.75 3.21 -6.64
C LEU A 26 5.79 3.51 -7.73
N GLU A 27 6.68 4.45 -7.47
CA GLU A 27 7.79 4.77 -8.36
C GLU A 27 8.79 3.62 -8.52
N ASP A 28 8.81 2.67 -7.57
CA ASP A 28 9.62 1.44 -7.67
C ASP A 28 9.11 0.47 -8.75
N GLY A 29 7.96 0.77 -9.37
CA GLY A 29 7.32 -0.06 -10.39
C GLY A 29 6.37 -1.12 -9.85
N LYS A 30 6.21 -1.25 -8.53
CA LYS A 30 5.20 -2.12 -7.91
C LYS A 30 3.84 -1.46 -7.91
N SER A 31 2.83 -2.27 -8.15
CA SER A 31 1.43 -1.87 -8.05
C SER A 31 0.75 -2.66 -6.95
N PHE A 32 -0.01 -1.96 -6.13
CA PHE A 32 -0.73 -2.51 -4.99
C PHE A 32 -2.21 -2.24 -5.18
N THR A 33 -3.02 -3.29 -5.17
CA THR A 33 -4.47 -3.17 -5.21
C THR A 33 -4.96 -3.08 -3.77
N VAL A 34 -5.46 -1.92 -3.38
CA VAL A 34 -5.96 -1.72 -2.02
C VAL A 34 -7.41 -2.20 -1.96
N PRO A 35 -7.73 -3.19 -1.10
CA PRO A 35 -9.10 -3.66 -0.97
C PRO A 35 -9.99 -2.56 -0.35
N PRO A 36 -11.31 -2.60 -0.61
CA PRO A 36 -12.22 -1.56 -0.15
C PRO A 36 -12.31 -1.45 1.38
N ASP A 37 -11.98 -2.53 2.09
CA ASP A 37 -11.93 -2.59 3.56
C ASP A 37 -10.76 -1.80 4.15
N VAL A 38 -9.74 -1.51 3.35
CA VAL A 38 -8.60 -0.70 3.76
C VAL A 38 -8.87 0.76 3.40
N ALA A 39 -8.86 1.60 4.43
CA ALA A 39 -8.96 3.03 4.25
C ALA A 39 -7.66 3.58 3.64
N ILE A 40 -7.79 4.28 2.51
CA ILE A 40 -6.68 5.05 1.93
C ILE A 40 -6.81 6.48 2.45
N PRO A 41 -5.76 7.06 3.06
CA PRO A 41 -5.77 8.44 3.46
C PRO A 41 -6.03 9.36 2.25
N PRO A 42 -6.85 10.42 2.39
CA PRO A 42 -7.18 11.31 1.27
C PRO A 42 -5.97 12.10 0.74
N GLU A 43 -4.92 12.21 1.54
CA GLU A 43 -3.67 12.88 1.17
C GLU A 43 -2.75 11.97 0.33
N VAL A 44 -3.12 10.70 0.12
CA VAL A 44 -2.44 9.82 -0.84
C VAL A 44 -2.75 10.30 -2.25
N ALA A 45 -1.75 10.92 -2.86
CA ALA A 45 -1.77 11.40 -4.23
C ALA A 45 -0.44 11.05 -4.91
N VAL A 46 -0.39 11.23 -6.23
CA VAL A 46 0.87 11.10 -6.97
C VAL A 46 1.92 12.06 -6.40
N GLY A 47 3.11 11.55 -6.15
CA GLY A 47 4.21 12.24 -5.47
C GLY A 47 4.18 12.15 -3.94
N ALA A 48 3.11 11.63 -3.33
CA ALA A 48 3.05 11.40 -1.89
C ALA A 48 3.85 10.16 -1.50
N LYS A 49 4.54 10.22 -0.37
CA LYS A 49 5.23 9.08 0.21
C LYS A 49 4.26 8.29 1.08
N VAL A 50 4.08 7.01 0.76
CA VAL A 50 3.18 6.11 1.49
C VAL A 50 3.94 4.89 1.97
N SER A 51 3.47 4.31 3.06
CA SER A 51 3.89 3.01 3.55
C SER A 51 2.69 2.07 3.44
N ILE A 52 2.85 1.02 2.63
CA ILE A 52 1.82 0.02 2.34
C ILE A 52 2.18 -1.22 3.14
N SER A 53 1.35 -1.60 4.10
CA SER A 53 1.47 -2.87 4.81
C SER A 53 0.70 -3.94 4.04
N THR A 54 1.33 -5.08 3.75
CA THR A 54 0.69 -6.26 3.18
C THR A 54 0.73 -7.42 4.17
N ALA A 55 -0.23 -8.34 4.05
CA ALA A 55 -0.10 -9.64 4.69
C ALA A 55 1.05 -10.40 4.00
N ASP A 56 1.89 -11.09 4.77
CA ASP A 56 3.03 -11.89 4.29
C ASP A 56 2.74 -12.70 3.02
N ASP A 57 3.80 -12.94 2.21
CA ASP A 57 3.83 -13.66 0.91
C ASP A 57 2.87 -13.16 -0.19
N ASP A 58 1.91 -12.30 0.15
CA ASP A 58 0.85 -11.87 -0.73
C ASP A 58 0.85 -10.34 -0.85
N ALA A 59 1.70 -9.83 -1.75
CA ALA A 59 1.75 -8.41 -2.10
C ALA A 59 0.39 -7.88 -2.66
N THR A 60 -0.53 -8.79 -3.00
CA THR A 60 -1.90 -8.47 -3.41
C THR A 60 -2.80 -8.11 -2.23
N LYS A 61 -2.45 -8.51 -1.01
CA LYS A 61 -3.24 -8.30 0.20
C LYS A 61 -2.71 -7.13 1.01
N VAL A 62 -3.05 -5.92 0.56
CA VAL A 62 -2.85 -4.72 1.35
C VAL A 62 -3.71 -4.81 2.61
N THR A 63 -3.09 -4.70 3.77
CA THR A 63 -3.71 -4.70 5.10
C THR A 63 -3.79 -3.31 5.70
N GLY A 64 -2.98 -2.37 5.22
CA GLY A 64 -2.99 -0.98 5.65
C GLY A 64 -2.23 -0.06 4.72
N VAL A 65 -2.67 1.19 4.63
CA VAL A 65 -1.95 2.26 3.92
C VAL A 65 -1.82 3.42 4.88
N THR A 66 -0.59 3.84 5.14
CA THR A 66 -0.28 5.03 5.95
C THR A 66 0.56 6.01 5.13
N LEU A 67 0.47 7.29 5.46
CA LEU A 67 1.38 8.28 4.91
C LEU A 67 2.70 8.18 5.68
N SER A 68 3.79 8.11 4.94
CA SER A 68 5.12 8.17 5.52
C SER A 68 5.50 9.66 5.60
N PRO A 69 5.79 10.20 6.80
CA PRO A 69 6.18 11.60 6.96
C PRO A 69 7.54 11.93 6.33
#